data_AF-A0A2E0QAS0-F1
#
_entry.id   AF-A0A2E0QAS0-F1
#
_cell.length_a   1.000
_cell.length_b   1.000
_cell.length_c   1.000
_cell.angle_alpha   90.00
_cell.angle_beta   90.00
_cell.angle_gamma   90.00
#
_symmetry.space_group_name_H-M   'P 1'
#
loop_
_entity.id
_entity.type
_entity.pdbx_description
1 polymer ?
#
loop_
_entity_poly.entity_id
_entity_poly.type
_entity_poly.pdbx_seq_one_letter_code
_entity_poly.pdbx_strand_id
1 'polypeptide(L)'
;MMNEKGNVLFIILVAVALFAALTYAVTQSTAVSNPDTINREMTTLNDADDEDYQSTIKQAVQRLKFTNDCTDAEISYEEPDGTNANPSAPIDESCHVFRPNGGGVNFRE
;
A
#
# COMPACT_ATOMS: atom_id res chain seq x y z
N MET A 1 -29.09 50.68 -12.08
CA MET A 1 -29.19 49.22 -11.93
C MET A 1 -28.04 48.62 -12.75
N MET A 2 -26.93 48.27 -12.10
CA MET A 2 -25.79 47.64 -12.79
C MET A 2 -26.13 46.17 -13.02
N ASN A 3 -26.43 45.79 -14.27
CA ASN A 3 -26.47 44.40 -14.66
C ASN A 3 -25.04 43.95 -14.98
N GLU A 4 -24.37 43.36 -14.01
CA GLU A 4 -23.13 42.63 -14.26
C GLU A 4 -23.45 41.41 -15.14
N LYS A 5 -23.06 41.47 -16.41
CA LYS A 5 -23.05 40.30 -17.28
C LYS A 5 -21.82 39.48 -16.90
N GLY A 6 -21.97 38.63 -15.88
CA GLY A 6 -20.99 37.61 -15.56
C GLY A 6 -20.71 36.75 -16.79
N ASN A 7 -19.45 36.68 -17.21
CA ASN A 7 -19.05 35.83 -18.33
C ASN A 7 -19.05 34.38 -17.85
N VAL A 8 -20.10 33.63 -18.16
CA VAL A 8 -20.24 32.21 -17.77
C VAL A 8 -19.03 31.38 -18.20
N LEU A 9 -18.39 31.75 -19.32
CA LEU A 9 -17.16 31.11 -19.78
C LEU A 9 -16.00 31.30 -18.78
N PHE A 10 -15.91 32.44 -18.11
CA PHE A 10 -14.89 32.71 -17.10
C PHE A 10 -15.06 31.81 -15.85
N ILE A 11 -16.31 31.59 -15.42
CA ILE A 11 -16.61 30.73 -14.27
C ILE A 11 -16.22 29.27 -14.57
N ILE A 12 -16.52 28.79 -15.78
CA ILE A 12 -16.16 27.42 -16.20
C ILE A 12 -14.64 27.26 -16.23
N LEU A 13 -13.91 28.25 -16.77
CA LEU A 13 -12.45 28.20 -16.84
C LEU A 13 -11.80 28.18 -15.45
N VAL A 14 -12.32 28.96 -14.51
CA VAL A 14 -11.84 28.94 -13.11
C VAL A 14 -12.10 27.59 -12.46
N ALA A 15 -13.27 26.98 -12.66
CA ALA A 15 -13.60 25.67 -12.11
C ALA A 15 -12.63 24.57 -12.61
N VAL A 16 -12.36 24.55 -13.93
CA VAL A 16 -11.41 23.60 -14.53
C VAL A 16 -9.98 23.84 -14.04
N ALA A 17 -9.55 25.09 -13.95
CA ALA A 17 -8.21 25.45 -13.47
C ALA A 17 -7.98 25.01 -12.01
N LEU A 18 -8.98 25.16 -11.14
CA LEU A 18 -8.90 24.72 -9.75
C LEU A 18 -8.85 23.19 -9.62
N PHE A 19 -9.63 22.48 -10.44
CA PHE A 19 -9.62 21.01 -10.44
C PHE A 19 -8.27 20.45 -10.90
N ALA A 20 -7.67 21.08 -11.93
CA ALA A 20 -6.33 20.74 -12.40
C ALA A 20 -5.26 21.02 -11.32
N ALA A 21 -5.30 22.19 -10.68
CA ALA A 21 -4.34 22.57 -9.65
C ALA A 21 -4.40 21.66 -8.40
N LEU A 22 -5.60 21.27 -7.97
CA LEU A 22 -5.79 20.37 -6.83
C LEU A 22 -5.18 18.97 -7.07
N THR A 23 -5.34 18.46 -8.30
CA THR A 23 -4.80 17.13 -8.69
C THR A 23 -3.27 17.07 -8.53
N TYR A 24 -2.57 18.18 -8.83
CA TYR A 24 -1.11 18.26 -8.61
C TYR A 24 -0.73 18.31 -7.12
N ALA A 25 -1.51 18.99 -6.28
CA ALA A 25 -1.22 19.09 -4.84
C ALA A 25 -1.41 17.75 -4.10
N VAL A 26 -2.42 16.97 -4.49
CA VAL A 26 -2.70 15.65 -3.88
C VAL A 26 -1.62 14.63 -4.24
N THR A 27 -1.12 14.65 -5.48
CA THR A 27 -0.10 13.69 -5.94
C THR A 27 1.22 13.77 -5.14
N GLN A 28 1.56 14.96 -4.63
CA GLN A 28 2.77 15.15 -3.81
C GLN A 28 2.59 14.65 -2.36
N SER A 29 1.34 14.53 -1.89
CA SER A 29 1.03 14.10 -0.52
C SER A 29 1.16 12.58 -0.33
N THR A 30 1.12 11.80 -1.42
CA THR A 30 1.26 10.33 -1.37
C THR A 30 2.71 9.85 -1.52
N ALA A 31 3.58 10.66 -2.14
CA ALA A 31 4.95 10.27 -2.48
C ALA A 31 5.98 10.49 -1.34
N VAL A 32 5.60 11.10 -0.21
CA VAL A 32 6.54 11.41 0.89
C VAL A 32 6.09 10.75 2.18
N SER A 33 6.21 9.41 2.21
CA SER A 33 6.22 8.67 3.46
C SER A 33 7.52 7.87 3.58
N ASN A 34 8.53 8.55 4.14
CA ASN A 34 9.71 7.97 4.82
C ASN A 34 10.69 7.11 3.98
N PRO A 35 11.73 7.72 3.39
CA PRO A 35 12.84 6.98 2.76
C PRO A 35 13.89 6.43 3.75
N ASP A 36 13.84 6.76 5.05
CA ASP A 36 14.99 6.53 5.97
C ASP A 36 15.00 5.16 6.68
N THR A 37 13.92 4.37 6.60
CA THR A 37 13.89 3.02 7.22
C THR A 37 13.89 1.88 6.20
N ILE A 38 13.79 2.18 4.89
CA ILE A 38 13.79 1.21 3.79
C ILE A 38 15.13 1.28 3.04
N ASN A 39 16.24 1.33 3.77
CA ASN A 39 17.57 1.60 3.19
C ASN A 39 18.57 0.44 3.35
N ARG A 40 18.11 -0.81 3.56
CA ARG A 40 19.04 -1.95 3.61
C ARG A 40 18.70 -3.16 2.73
N GLU A 41 17.57 -3.18 2.02
CA GLU A 41 17.25 -4.31 1.12
C GLU A 41 16.51 -3.88 -0.17
N MET A 42 16.68 -2.64 -0.64
CA MET A 42 16.12 -2.20 -1.93
C MET A 42 17.22 -1.62 -2.80
N THR A 43 17.93 -2.47 -3.51
CA THR A 43 18.72 -2.03 -4.66
C THR A 43 18.58 -3.10 -5.72
N THR A 44 17.55 -2.99 -6.56
CA THR A 44 17.68 -2.76 -8.01
C THR A 44 16.35 -2.99 -8.74
N LEU A 45 15.64 -1.91 -9.05
CA LEU A 45 15.18 -1.59 -10.40
C LEU A 45 14.26 -2.63 -11.11
N ASN A 46 13.16 -3.00 -10.46
CA ASN A 46 11.95 -3.63 -11.06
C ASN A 46 10.64 -3.01 -10.50
N ASP A 47 10.72 -1.76 -10.05
CA ASP A 47 10.06 -1.28 -8.85
C ASP A 47 8.52 -1.09 -8.90
N ALA A 48 7.86 -1.09 -10.07
CA ALA A 48 6.40 -0.87 -10.12
C ALA A 48 5.56 -2.12 -9.81
N ASP A 49 6.00 -3.30 -10.26
CA ASP A 49 5.35 -4.58 -9.92
C ASP A 49 5.67 -4.99 -8.47
N ASP A 50 6.82 -4.55 -7.97
CA ASP A 50 7.26 -4.81 -6.60
C ASP A 50 6.53 -3.93 -5.58
N GLU A 51 6.21 -2.68 -5.92
CA GLU A 51 5.44 -1.78 -5.05
C GLU A 51 4.02 -2.31 -4.77
N ASP A 52 3.31 -2.80 -5.79
CA ASP A 52 1.97 -3.36 -5.60
C ASP A 52 2.00 -4.68 -4.80
N TYR A 53 3.00 -5.51 -5.07
CA TYR A 53 3.20 -6.76 -4.32
C TYR A 53 3.55 -6.49 -2.85
N GLN A 54 4.46 -5.54 -2.58
CA GLN A 54 4.78 -5.11 -1.23
C GLN A 54 3.57 -4.49 -0.53
N SER A 55 2.75 -3.71 -1.23
CA SER A 55 1.50 -3.16 -0.71
C SER A 55 0.54 -4.27 -0.29
N THR A 56 0.40 -5.31 -1.11
CA THR A 56 -0.43 -6.48 -0.84
C THR A 56 0.07 -7.23 0.41
N ILE A 57 1.37 -7.45 0.53
CA ILE A 57 1.97 -8.09 1.73
C ILE A 57 1.75 -7.23 2.98
N LYS A 58 1.97 -5.91 2.90
CA LYS A 58 1.75 -4.99 4.02
C LYS A 58 0.30 -5.01 4.49
N GLN A 59 -0.65 -5.01 3.57
CA GLN A 59 -2.08 -5.11 3.89
C GLN A 59 -2.42 -6.45 4.53
N ALA A 60 -1.86 -7.56 4.03
CA ALA A 60 -2.03 -8.88 4.62
C ALA A 60 -1.48 -8.93 6.05
N VAL A 61 -0.26 -8.45 6.28
CA VAL A 61 0.37 -8.37 7.60
C VAL A 61 -0.46 -7.53 8.57
N GLN A 62 -0.97 -6.37 8.15
CA GLN A 62 -1.86 -5.57 8.98
C GLN A 62 -3.13 -6.35 9.32
N ARG A 63 -3.75 -7.01 8.34
CA ARG A 63 -4.94 -7.83 8.58
C ARG A 63 -4.67 -8.96 9.56
N LEU A 64 -3.53 -9.64 9.46
CA LEU A 64 -3.13 -10.69 10.39
C LEU A 64 -3.04 -10.17 11.83
N LYS A 65 -2.41 -9.02 12.03
CA LYS A 65 -2.31 -8.39 13.35
C LYS A 65 -3.67 -7.99 13.93
N PHE A 66 -4.55 -7.39 13.10
CA PHE A 66 -5.82 -6.85 13.59
C PHE A 66 -6.95 -7.88 13.66
N THR A 67 -6.94 -8.89 12.79
CA THR A 67 -8.03 -9.87 12.67
C THR A 67 -7.71 -11.17 13.39
N ASN A 68 -6.46 -11.63 13.28
CA ASN A 68 -6.01 -12.91 13.84
C ASN A 68 -5.20 -12.72 15.14
N ASP A 69 -5.07 -11.48 15.64
CA ASP A 69 -4.32 -11.12 16.86
C ASP A 69 -2.87 -11.63 16.84
N CYS A 70 -2.28 -11.74 15.64
CA CYS A 70 -0.91 -12.19 15.47
C CYS A 70 0.06 -11.12 15.97
N THR A 71 1.00 -11.50 16.83
CA THR A 71 2.12 -10.63 17.20
C THR A 71 3.17 -10.57 16.09
N ASP A 72 4.02 -9.54 16.10
CA ASP A 72 5.14 -9.43 15.14
C ASP A 72 6.03 -10.67 15.07
N ALA A 73 6.20 -11.39 16.18
CA ALA A 73 7.01 -12.60 16.25
C ALA A 73 6.30 -13.84 15.68
N GLU A 74 4.98 -13.85 15.59
CA GLU A 74 4.18 -14.98 15.10
C GLU A 74 3.91 -14.90 13.60
N ILE A 75 4.23 -13.78 12.95
CA ILE A 75 4.04 -13.62 11.51
C ILE A 75 5.07 -14.49 10.77
N SER A 76 4.57 -15.40 9.95
CA SER A 76 5.38 -16.30 9.14
C SER A 76 5.38 -15.87 7.68
N TYR A 77 6.59 -15.72 7.13
CA TYR A 77 6.82 -15.54 5.69
C TYR A 77 7.26 -16.86 5.05
N GLU A 78 6.86 -17.98 5.64
CA GLU A 78 7.18 -19.30 5.12
C GLU A 78 6.66 -19.47 3.70
N GLU A 79 7.58 -19.80 2.81
CA GLU A 79 7.33 -20.00 1.39
C GLU A 79 6.61 -21.33 1.13
N PRO A 80 5.99 -21.51 -0.06
CA PRO A 80 5.32 -22.76 -0.39
C PRO A 80 6.22 -24.00 -0.33
N ASP A 81 7.54 -23.84 -0.50
CA ASP A 81 8.54 -24.90 -0.42
C ASP A 81 9.02 -25.20 1.01
N GLY A 82 8.56 -24.43 2.00
CA GLY A 82 8.94 -24.54 3.41
C GLY A 82 10.17 -23.70 3.82
N THR A 83 10.71 -22.89 2.92
CA THR A 83 11.77 -21.93 3.24
C THR A 83 11.21 -20.82 4.14
N ASN A 84 12.05 -20.22 5.00
CA ASN A 84 11.65 -19.14 5.92
C ASN A 84 10.58 -19.52 6.97
N ALA A 85 10.50 -20.80 7.35
CA ALA A 85 9.61 -21.26 8.41
C ALA A 85 9.84 -20.49 9.73
N ASN A 86 8.75 -20.00 10.32
CA ASN A 86 8.77 -19.33 11.62
C ASN A 86 8.23 -20.26 12.72
N PRO A 87 9.08 -20.79 13.62
CA PRO A 87 8.64 -21.70 14.68
C PRO A 87 7.71 -21.04 15.71
N SER A 88 7.70 -19.72 15.79
CA SER A 88 6.81 -18.97 16.68
C SER A 88 5.42 -18.80 16.08
N ALA A 89 5.23 -19.03 14.79
CA ALA A 89 3.91 -18.94 14.18
C ALA A 89 3.00 -20.10 14.63
N PRO A 90 1.71 -19.83 14.87
CA PRO A 90 0.77 -20.88 15.24
C PRO A 90 0.58 -21.91 14.12
N ILE A 91 0.36 -23.16 14.54
CA ILE A 91 0.28 -24.36 13.70
C ILE A 91 -0.97 -24.35 12.78
N ASP A 92 -1.98 -23.54 13.14
CA ASP A 92 -3.21 -23.40 12.34
C ASP A 92 -3.02 -22.56 11.06
N GLU A 93 -1.79 -22.11 10.82
CA GLU A 93 -1.38 -21.27 9.69
C GLU A 93 -2.04 -19.89 9.65
N SER A 94 -2.71 -19.48 10.73
CA SER A 94 -3.47 -18.24 10.80
C SER A 94 -2.60 -16.98 10.68
N CYS A 95 -1.32 -17.06 11.04
CA CYS A 95 -0.36 -15.95 10.95
C CYS A 95 0.61 -16.06 9.75
N HIS A 96 0.32 -16.94 8.79
CA HIS A 96 1.17 -17.11 7.61
C HIS A 96 0.73 -16.17 6.48
N VAL A 97 1.67 -15.41 5.94
CA VAL A 97 1.36 -14.41 4.89
C VAL A 97 0.88 -15.07 3.59
N PHE A 98 1.48 -16.19 3.21
CA PHE A 98 1.22 -16.85 1.93
C PHE A 98 0.22 -18.02 2.01
N ARG A 99 -0.30 -18.35 3.19
CA ARG A 99 -1.29 -19.43 3.37
C ARG A 99 -2.72 -18.90 3.28
N PRO A 100 -3.69 -19.70 2.79
CA PRO A 100 -5.09 -19.31 2.71
C PRO A 100 -5.73 -19.00 4.07
N ASN A 101 -5.28 -19.68 5.14
CA ASN A 101 -5.79 -19.47 6.50
C ASN A 101 -5.29 -18.15 7.13
N GLY A 102 -4.23 -17.55 6.57
CA GLY A 102 -3.65 -16.30 7.03
C GLY A 102 -3.85 -15.16 6.04
N GLY A 103 -2.74 -14.69 5.46
CA GLY A 103 -2.72 -13.52 4.59
C GLY A 103 -3.26 -13.77 3.18
N GLY A 104 -3.28 -15.04 2.73
CA GLY A 104 -3.78 -15.44 1.41
C GLY A 104 -3.06 -14.77 0.23
N VAL A 105 -1.86 -14.24 0.45
CA VAL A 105 -1.08 -13.58 -0.60
C VAL A 105 -0.48 -14.64 -1.50
N ASN A 106 -0.61 -14.46 -2.81
CA ASN A 106 0.07 -15.34 -3.77
C ASN A 106 1.58 -15.11 -3.67
N PHE A 107 2.33 -16.16 -3.35
CA PHE A 107 3.78 -16.11 -3.38
C PHE A 107 4.27 -15.81 -4.80
N ARG A 108 5.17 -14.84 -4.92
CA ARG A 108 5.90 -14.49 -6.14
C ARG A 108 7.39 -14.55 -5.83
N GLU A 109 8.13 -15.25 -6.69
CA GLU A 109 9.58 -15.33 -6.69
C GLU A 109 10.25 -14.03 -7.18
#